data_AF-A0A2V8HCS3-F1
#
_entry.id   AF-A0A2V8HCS3-F1
#
_cell.length_a   1.000
_cell.length_b   1.000
_cell.length_c   1.000
_cell.angle_alpha   90.00
_cell.angle_beta   90.00
_cell.angle_gamma   90.00
#
_symmetry.space_group_name_H-M   'P 1'
#
loop_
_entity.id
_entity.type
_entity.pdbx_description
1 polymer ?
#
loop_
_entity_poly.entity_id
_entity_poly.type
_entity_poly.pdbx_seq_one_letter_code
_entity_poly.pdbx_strand_id
1 'polypeptide(L)'
;MGDAGEGLVDAESRLAERIEEREEEKRKARQAGKGTDPERIRQVESLKLARTEMQRQLELATHPTRKQQLTQALAEIDKRIKELSS
;
A
#
# COMPACT_ATOMS: atom_id res chain seq x y z
N MET A 1 -6.23 54.10 -16.92
CA MET A 1 -6.91 53.51 -15.76
C MET A 1 -6.83 52.01 -15.94
N GLY A 2 -5.74 51.40 -15.44
CA GLY A 2 -5.58 49.95 -15.47
C GLY A 2 -6.42 49.37 -14.35
N ASP A 3 -7.36 48.52 -14.73
CA ASP A 3 -8.35 47.91 -13.85
C ASP A 3 -7.64 47.05 -12.79
N ALA A 4 -7.70 47.48 -11.53
CA ALA A 4 -7.14 46.75 -10.40
C ALA A 4 -7.90 45.43 -10.11
N GLY A 5 -8.97 45.13 -10.86
CA GLY A 5 -9.77 43.91 -10.76
C GLY A 5 -9.24 42.70 -11.55
N GLU A 6 -8.57 42.89 -12.69
CA GLU A 6 -8.20 41.75 -13.57
C GLU A 6 -7.21 40.78 -12.91
N GLY A 7 -6.28 41.27 -12.09
CA GLY A 7 -5.29 40.43 -11.42
C GLY A 7 -5.85 39.61 -10.25
N LEU A 8 -6.93 40.08 -9.60
CA LEU A 8 -7.59 39.36 -8.52
C LEU A 8 -8.45 38.23 -9.07
N VAL A 9 -9.10 38.46 -10.21
CA VAL A 9 -9.89 37.44 -10.92
C VAL A 9 -9.00 36.31 -11.43
N ASP A 10 -7.78 36.59 -11.93
CA ASP A 10 -6.79 35.55 -12.31
C ASP A 10 -6.24 34.79 -11.07
N ALA A 11 -6.03 35.49 -9.94
CA ALA A 11 -5.55 34.86 -8.71
C ALA A 11 -6.61 33.91 -8.08
N GLU A 12 -7.88 34.31 -8.05
CA GLU A 12 -8.99 33.48 -7.58
C GLU A 12 -9.21 32.28 -8.51
N SER A 13 -9.10 32.47 -9.83
CA SER A 13 -9.22 31.40 -10.82
C SER A 13 -8.13 30.34 -10.64
N ARG A 14 -6.87 30.76 -10.48
CA ARG A 14 -5.74 29.84 -10.19
C ARG A 14 -5.88 29.11 -8.86
N LEU A 15 -6.50 29.74 -7.87
CA LEU A 15 -6.79 29.12 -6.57
C LEU A 15 -7.89 28.07 -6.70
N ALA A 16 -8.94 28.34 -7.46
CA ALA A 16 -10.02 27.40 -7.74
C ALA A 16 -9.50 26.17 -8.49
N GLU A 17 -8.68 26.36 -9.53
CA GLU A 17 -8.06 25.26 -10.29
C GLU A 17 -7.22 24.34 -9.40
N ARG A 18 -6.39 24.91 -8.51
CA ARG A 18 -5.58 24.11 -7.57
C ARG A 18 -6.42 23.37 -6.53
N ILE A 19 -7.56 23.91 -6.13
CA ILE A 19 -8.50 23.23 -5.23
C ILE A 19 -9.16 22.07 -5.97
N GLU A 20 -9.57 22.27 -7.22
CA GLU A 20 -10.17 21.24 -8.06
C GLU A 20 -9.18 20.09 -8.34
N GLU A 21 -7.94 20.39 -8.71
CA GLU A 21 -6.87 19.39 -8.87
C GLU A 21 -6.66 18.56 -7.59
N ARG A 22 -6.64 19.20 -6.41
CA ARG A 22 -6.53 18.51 -5.12
C ARG A 22 -7.74 17.65 -4.80
N GLU A 23 -8.95 18.13 -5.09
CA GLU A 23 -10.17 17.34 -4.88
C GLU A 23 -10.25 16.16 -5.86
N GLU A 24 -9.76 16.31 -7.09
CA GLU A 24 -9.58 15.20 -8.02
C GLU A 24 -8.57 14.16 -7.52
N GLU A 25 -7.41 14.58 -7.01
CA GLU A 25 -6.42 13.67 -6.44
C GLU A 25 -7.00 12.90 -5.25
N LYS A 26 -7.70 13.58 -4.34
CA LYS A 26 -8.41 12.93 -3.23
C LYS A 26 -9.47 11.96 -3.71
N ARG A 27 -10.21 12.31 -4.76
CA ARG A 27 -11.25 11.46 -5.35
C ARG A 27 -10.64 10.22 -6.01
N LYS A 28 -9.53 10.37 -6.75
CA LYS A 28 -8.76 9.28 -7.35
C LYS A 28 -8.18 8.36 -6.27
N ALA A 29 -7.62 8.90 -5.18
CA ALA A 29 -7.14 8.10 -4.04
C ALA A 29 -8.27 7.31 -3.35
N ARG A 30 -9.43 7.94 -3.14
CA ARG A 30 -10.62 7.28 -2.58
C ARG A 30 -11.18 6.21 -3.51
N GLN A 31 -11.09 6.41 -4.83
CA GLN A 31 -11.52 5.44 -5.84
C GLN A 31 -10.52 4.29 -6.00
N ALA A 32 -9.22 4.54 -5.89
CA ALA A 32 -8.19 3.50 -5.89
C ALA A 32 -8.33 2.54 -4.68
N GLY A 33 -8.89 3.01 -3.57
CA GLY A 33 -9.25 2.19 -2.42
C GLY A 33 -10.64 1.54 -2.48
N LYS A 34 -11.48 1.87 -3.48
CA LYS A 34 -12.81 1.26 -3.66
C LYS A 34 -12.67 -0.07 -4.39
N GLY A 35 -12.30 -1.11 -3.68
CA GLY A 35 -12.32 -2.48 -4.22
C GLY A 35 -11.53 -3.49 -3.40
N THR A 36 -10.55 -3.03 -2.63
CA THR A 36 -9.68 -3.92 -1.86
C THR A 36 -9.99 -3.76 -0.37
N ASP A 37 -10.34 -4.87 0.28
CA ASP A 37 -10.54 -4.89 1.73
C ASP A 37 -9.24 -4.48 2.44
N PRO A 38 -9.21 -3.36 3.18
CA PRO A 38 -8.01 -2.88 3.85
C PRO A 38 -7.47 -3.87 4.88
N GLU A 39 -8.34 -4.69 5.49
CA GLU A 39 -7.92 -5.73 6.42
C GLU A 39 -7.17 -6.84 5.68
N ARG A 40 -7.65 -7.21 4.49
CA ARG A 40 -6.99 -8.17 3.61
C ARG A 40 -5.60 -7.68 3.18
N ILE A 41 -5.43 -6.39 2.88
CA ILE A 41 -4.13 -5.80 2.60
C ILE A 41 -3.19 -5.93 3.81
N ARG A 42 -3.65 -5.51 5.00
CA ARG A 42 -2.87 -5.59 6.25
C ARG A 42 -2.43 -7.03 6.56
N GLN A 43 -3.31 -8.00 6.32
CA GLN A 43 -2.98 -9.42 6.52
C GLN A 43 -1.88 -9.88 5.57
N VAL A 44 -1.96 -9.53 4.28
CA VAL A 44 -0.90 -9.88 3.30
C VAL A 44 0.44 -9.24 3.67
N GLU A 45 0.44 -7.97 4.09
CA GLU A 45 1.66 -7.29 4.54
C GLU A 45 2.27 -7.97 5.78
N SER A 46 1.43 -8.32 6.75
CA SER A 46 1.86 -9.04 7.95
C SER A 46 2.46 -10.40 7.62
N LEU A 47 1.86 -11.15 6.68
CA LEU A 47 2.39 -12.43 6.22
C LEU A 47 3.73 -12.27 5.48
N LYS A 48 3.90 -11.22 4.68
CA LYS A 48 5.18 -10.91 4.01
C LYS A 48 6.29 -10.64 5.03
N LEU A 49 6.00 -9.92 6.10
CA LEU A 49 6.95 -9.70 7.20
C LEU A 49 7.32 -11.02 7.90
N ALA A 50 6.31 -11.84 8.22
CA ALA A 50 6.54 -13.15 8.83
C ALA A 50 7.39 -14.08 7.94
N ARG A 51 7.14 -14.06 6.63
CA ARG A 51 7.95 -14.80 5.64
C ARG A 51 9.41 -14.39 5.68
N THR A 52 9.69 -13.08 5.65
CA THR A 52 11.06 -12.55 5.69
C THR A 52 11.79 -12.98 6.96
N GLU A 53 11.13 -12.91 8.11
CA GLU A 53 11.73 -13.35 9.38
C GLU A 53 11.97 -14.86 9.42
N MET A 54 11.03 -15.68 8.95
CA MET A 54 11.21 -17.13 8.89
C MET A 54 12.32 -17.55 7.92
N GLN A 55 12.47 -16.84 6.80
CA GLN A 55 13.56 -17.04 5.85
C GLN A 55 14.92 -16.74 6.51
N ARG A 56 15.03 -15.62 7.22
CA ARG A 56 16.22 -15.27 8.01
C ARG A 56 16.56 -16.35 9.04
N GLN A 57 15.55 -16.86 9.75
CA GLN A 57 15.75 -17.96 10.71
C GLN A 57 16.22 -19.25 10.03
N LEU A 58 15.74 -19.54 8.83
CA LEU A 58 16.14 -20.73 8.07
C LEU A 58 17.61 -20.66 7.66
N GLU A 59 18.06 -19.49 7.20
CA GLU A 59 19.45 -19.23 6.83
C GLU A 59 20.41 -19.42 8.01
N LEU A 60 19.98 -19.03 9.22
CA LEU A 60 20.77 -19.16 10.44
C LEU A 60 20.64 -20.53 11.13
N ALA A 61 19.63 -21.32 10.78
CA ALA A 61 19.39 -22.60 11.46
C ALA A 61 20.49 -23.61 11.12
N THR A 62 21.00 -24.31 12.12
CA THR A 62 21.99 -25.39 11.95
C THR A 62 21.35 -26.77 12.08
N HIS A 63 20.31 -26.90 12.90
CA HIS A 63 19.66 -28.18 13.17
C HIS A 63 18.74 -28.64 12.01
N PRO A 64 18.88 -29.88 11.49
CA PRO A 64 18.16 -30.34 10.30
C PRO A 64 16.63 -30.35 10.48
N THR A 65 16.13 -30.80 11.63
CA THR A 65 14.68 -30.76 11.92
C THR A 65 14.16 -29.33 11.97
N ARG A 66 14.95 -28.38 12.47
CA ARG A 66 14.52 -26.97 12.52
C ARG A 66 14.45 -26.38 11.11
N LYS A 67 15.40 -26.72 10.24
CA LYS A 67 15.35 -26.35 8.82
C LYS A 67 14.10 -26.89 8.13
N GLN A 68 13.75 -28.16 8.38
CA GLN A 68 12.54 -28.77 7.83
C GLN A 68 11.27 -28.04 8.31
N GLN A 69 11.16 -27.77 9.61
CA GLN A 69 10.02 -27.04 10.18
C GLN A 69 9.88 -25.63 9.58
N LEU A 70 10.98 -24.89 9.47
CA LEU A 70 10.97 -23.54 8.90
C LEU A 70 10.61 -23.56 7.41
N THR A 71 11.09 -24.55 6.66
CA THR A 71 10.75 -24.74 5.24
C THR A 71 9.25 -25.01 5.07
N GLN A 72 8.67 -25.88 5.92
CA GLN A 72 7.23 -26.15 5.90
C GLN A 72 6.40 -24.91 6.26
N ALA A 73 6.83 -24.16 7.27
CA ALA A 73 6.15 -22.93 7.69
C ALA A 73 6.18 -21.85 6.59
N LEU A 74 7.31 -21.69 5.89
CA LEU A 74 7.43 -20.80 4.74
C LEU A 74 6.46 -21.19 3.61
N ALA A 75 6.36 -22.48 3.28
CA ALA A 75 5.43 -22.97 2.26
C ALA A 75 3.97 -22.66 2.61
N GLU A 76 3.59 -22.80 3.88
CA GLU A 76 2.25 -22.45 4.36
C GLU A 76 1.99 -20.93 4.30
N ILE A 77 2.97 -20.10 4.65
CA ILE A 77 2.86 -18.64 4.50
C ILE A 77 2.70 -18.25 3.02
N ASP A 78 3.48 -18.84 2.13
CA ASP A 78 3.40 -18.57 0.69
C ASP A 78 2.03 -18.95 0.12
N LYS A 79 1.47 -20.08 0.56
CA LYS A 79 0.10 -20.50 0.21
C LYS A 79 -0.93 -19.46 0.65
N ARG A 80 -0.87 -18.99 1.91
CA ARG A 80 -1.82 -17.98 2.43
C ARG A 80 -1.69 -16.63 1.74
N ILE A 81 -0.48 -16.19 1.43
CA ILE A 81 -0.26 -14.96 0.64
C ILE A 81 -0.93 -15.10 -0.71
N LYS A 82 -0.78 -16.25 -1.39
CA LYS A 82 -1.42 -16.49 -2.68
C LYS A 82 -2.95 -16.45 -2.56
N GLU A 83 -3.52 -17.15 -1.59
CA GLU A 83 -4.98 -17.16 -1.35
C GLU A 83 -5.53 -15.75 -1.08
N LEU A 84 -4.82 -14.94 -0.29
CA LEU A 84 -5.24 -13.58 0.05
C LEU A 84 -4.90 -12.54 -1.02
N SER A 85 -4.03 -12.83 -1.98
CA SER A 85 -3.70 -11.91 -3.09
C SER A 85 -4.35 -12.26 -4.42
N SER A 86 -5.08 -13.38 -4.50
CA SER A 86 -5.90 -13.81 -5.64
C SER A 86 -7.27 -13.13 -5.66
#